data_AF-A0A651DG66-F1
#
_entry.id   AF-A0A651DG66-F1
#
_cell.length_a   1.000
_cell.length_b   1.000
_cell.length_c   1.000
_cell.angle_alpha   90.00
_cell.angle_beta   90.00
_cell.angle_gamma   90.00
#
_symmetry.space_group_name_H-M   'P 1'
#
loop_
_entity.id
_entity.type
_entity.pdbx_description
1 polymer ?
#
loop_
_entity_poly.entity_id
_entity_poly.type
_entity_poly.pdbx_seq_one_letter_code
_entity_poly.pdbx_strand_id
1 'polypeptide(L)'
;MTREELGAHVAHMVWESLTDLLLSDESSRLFSDLGVSTEDGVPSDSATKELLIYLMWAHVRSIRQAFHPRANGDPVNGVLGALHRAIYEDLEKRGITAAELPIFEQRVAARYFDYHHALEESPEVLGRTAARHLGRSDEPTPESARILASWAQEIFQPLQDFLEELEIIPPESPRPK
;
A
#
# COMPACT_ATOMS: atom_id res chain seq x y z
N MET A 1 -16.39 14.71 2.20
CA MET A 1 -15.12 14.52 2.96
C MET A 1 -14.06 15.41 2.34
N THR A 2 -13.17 15.99 3.13
CA THR A 2 -12.01 16.75 2.61
C THR A 2 -10.94 15.81 2.05
N ARG A 3 -9.94 16.34 1.34
CA ARG A 3 -8.83 15.53 0.81
C ARG A 3 -7.99 14.94 1.95
N GLU A 4 -7.79 15.71 3.01
CA GLU A 4 -7.07 15.32 4.22
C GLU A 4 -7.79 14.21 4.98
N GLU A 5 -9.10 14.35 5.19
CA GLU A 5 -9.94 13.33 5.83
C GLU A 5 -9.95 12.03 5.02
N LEU A 6 -10.06 12.13 3.68
CA LEU A 6 -10.01 10.96 2.80
C LEU A 6 -8.65 10.27 2.85
N GLY A 7 -7.54 11.03 2.77
CA GLY A 7 -6.21 10.45 2.85
C GLY A 7 -5.95 9.74 4.18
N ALA A 8 -6.37 10.34 5.30
CA ALA A 8 -6.27 9.72 6.63
C ALA A 8 -7.14 8.46 6.73
N HIS A 9 -8.35 8.47 6.16
CA HIS A 9 -9.21 7.29 6.12
C HIS A 9 -8.58 6.15 5.33
N VAL A 10 -8.04 6.41 4.14
CA VAL A 10 -7.38 5.34 3.35
C VAL A 10 -6.09 4.87 4.04
N ALA A 11 -5.36 5.73 4.75
CA ALA A 11 -4.24 5.29 5.58
C ALA A 11 -4.69 4.29 6.67
N HIS A 12 -5.88 4.50 7.27
CA HIS A 12 -6.47 3.52 8.18
C HIS A 12 -6.76 2.19 7.49
N MET A 13 -7.35 2.20 6.29
CA MET A 13 -7.60 0.99 5.51
C MET A 13 -6.32 0.21 5.16
N VAL A 14 -5.21 0.92 4.91
CA VAL A 14 -3.90 0.27 4.70
C VAL A 14 -3.48 -0.49 5.96
N TRP A 15 -3.65 0.09 7.14
CA TRP A 15 -3.33 -0.56 8.42
C TRP A 15 -4.26 -1.74 8.74
N GLU A 16 -5.55 -1.61 8.43
CA GLU A 16 -6.52 -2.72 8.55
C GLU A 16 -6.12 -3.87 7.63
N SER A 17 -5.85 -3.58 6.35
CA SER A 17 -5.38 -4.58 5.38
C SER A 17 -4.11 -5.28 5.84
N LEU A 18 -3.16 -4.54 6.42
CA LEU A 18 -1.94 -5.14 6.98
C LEU A 18 -2.28 -6.08 8.14
N THR A 19 -3.14 -5.63 9.06
CA THR A 19 -3.52 -6.42 10.24
C THR A 19 -4.25 -7.70 9.84
N ASP A 20 -5.25 -7.59 8.96
CA ASP A 20 -6.02 -8.73 8.47
C ASP A 20 -5.14 -9.75 7.76
N LEU A 21 -4.21 -9.27 6.94
CA LEU A 21 -3.27 -10.11 6.21
C LEU A 21 -2.32 -10.83 7.18
N LEU A 22 -1.76 -10.12 8.17
CA LEU A 22 -0.90 -10.72 9.20
C LEU A 22 -1.62 -11.77 10.05
N LEU A 23 -2.95 -11.67 10.20
CA LEU A 23 -3.77 -12.62 10.93
C LEU A 23 -4.29 -13.79 10.06
N SER A 24 -4.05 -13.75 8.75
CA SER A 24 -4.55 -14.79 7.82
C SER A 24 -3.69 -16.06 7.81
N ASP A 25 -4.33 -17.22 7.66
CA ASP A 25 -3.62 -18.50 7.47
C ASP A 25 -2.82 -18.53 6.15
N GLU A 26 -3.26 -17.77 5.14
CA GLU A 26 -2.60 -17.68 3.84
C GLU A 26 -1.24 -16.98 3.95
N SER A 27 -1.13 -15.92 4.78
CA SER A 27 0.12 -15.21 4.99
C SER A 27 1.16 -16.05 5.71
N SER A 28 0.75 -16.88 6.67
CA SER A 28 1.64 -17.81 7.37
C SER A 28 2.30 -18.79 6.40
N ARG A 29 1.55 -19.32 5.42
CA ARG A 29 2.09 -20.19 4.36
C ARG A 29 3.00 -19.40 3.43
N LEU A 30 2.57 -18.21 3.01
CA LEU A 30 3.37 -17.34 2.15
C LEU A 30 4.73 -17.02 2.77
N PHE A 31 4.78 -16.63 4.05
CA PHE A 31 6.03 -16.31 4.74
C PHE A 31 6.96 -17.52 4.83
N SER A 32 6.42 -18.71 5.10
CA SER A 32 7.17 -19.96 5.08
C SER A 32 7.78 -20.23 3.70
N ASP A 33 6.98 -20.13 2.64
CA ASP A 33 7.43 -20.39 1.26
C ASP A 33 8.51 -19.39 0.80
N LEU A 34 8.44 -18.15 1.27
CA LEU A 34 9.38 -17.09 0.95
C LEU A 34 10.64 -17.08 1.85
N GLY A 35 10.72 -18.00 2.82
CA GLY A 35 11.81 -18.05 3.79
C GLY A 35 11.88 -16.82 4.69
N VAL A 36 10.73 -16.18 4.93
CA VAL A 36 10.61 -15.04 5.86
C VAL A 36 10.59 -15.57 7.28
N SER A 37 11.50 -15.06 8.12
CA SER A 37 11.52 -15.41 9.54
C SER A 37 10.31 -14.83 10.25
N THR A 38 9.62 -15.67 11.03
CA THR A 38 8.45 -15.29 11.83
C THR A 38 8.66 -15.64 13.30
N GLU A 39 8.08 -14.84 14.20
CA GLU A 39 7.98 -15.07 15.64
C GLU A 39 6.49 -15.04 16.01
N ASP A 40 5.97 -16.13 16.58
CA ASP A 40 4.53 -16.30 16.86
C ASP A 40 3.61 -16.01 15.66
N GLY A 41 4.07 -16.32 14.44
CA GLY A 41 3.34 -16.07 13.19
C GLY A 41 3.51 -14.65 12.63
N VAL A 42 4.13 -13.74 13.37
CA VAL A 42 4.40 -12.36 12.93
C VAL A 42 5.74 -12.33 12.18
N PRO A 43 5.82 -11.78 10.96
CA PRO A 43 7.06 -11.68 10.21
C PRO A 43 8.00 -10.63 10.81
N SER A 44 9.29 -10.78 10.53
CA SER A 44 10.31 -9.79 10.95
C SER A 44 9.93 -8.36 10.56
N ASP A 45 10.40 -7.37 11.34
CA ASP A 45 10.14 -5.94 11.08
C ASP A 45 10.46 -5.51 9.64
N SER A 46 11.55 -6.03 9.07
CA SER A 46 11.88 -5.76 7.66
C SER A 46 10.82 -6.28 6.69
N ALA A 47 10.32 -7.50 6.89
CA ALA A 47 9.29 -8.07 6.03
C ALA A 47 7.94 -7.37 6.23
N THR A 48 7.59 -7.00 7.47
CA THR A 48 6.41 -6.17 7.77
C THR A 48 6.46 -4.82 7.05
N LYS A 49 7.65 -4.18 7.01
CA LYS A 49 7.85 -2.93 6.27
C LYS A 49 7.68 -3.11 4.76
N GLU A 50 8.23 -4.16 4.16
CA GLU A 50 8.04 -4.43 2.72
C GLU A 50 6.58 -4.72 2.38
N LEU A 51 5.88 -5.46 3.25
CA LEU A 51 4.45 -5.71 3.10
C LEU A 51 3.62 -4.42 3.21
N LEU A 52 3.93 -3.55 4.17
CA LEU A 52 3.32 -2.23 4.29
C LEU A 52 3.51 -1.41 3.00
N ILE A 53 4.74 -1.36 2.46
CA ILE A 53 5.02 -0.65 1.21
C ILE A 53 4.17 -1.20 0.05
N TYR A 54 4.05 -2.53 -0.06
CA TYR A 54 3.22 -3.18 -1.07
C TYR A 54 1.74 -2.79 -0.94
N LEU A 55 1.19 -2.82 0.26
CA LEU A 55 -0.20 -2.43 0.53
C LEU A 55 -0.44 -0.94 0.26
N MET A 56 0.51 -0.08 0.64
CA MET A 56 0.46 1.35 0.31
C MET A 56 0.39 1.55 -1.21
N TRP A 57 1.26 0.87 -1.97
CA TRP A 57 1.25 0.93 -3.43
C TRP A 57 -0.10 0.48 -4.00
N ALA A 58 -0.63 -0.65 -3.53
CA ALA A 58 -1.91 -1.17 -3.99
C ALA A 58 -3.04 -0.16 -3.78
N HIS A 59 -3.12 0.47 -2.60
CA HIS A 59 -4.11 1.51 -2.32
C HIS A 59 -3.91 2.77 -3.17
N VAL A 60 -2.67 3.24 -3.33
CA VAL A 60 -2.35 4.40 -4.19
C VAL A 60 -2.80 4.14 -5.63
N ARG A 61 -2.50 2.95 -6.16
CA ARG A 61 -2.93 2.53 -7.50
C ARG A 61 -4.46 2.49 -7.60
N SER A 62 -5.12 1.88 -6.63
CA SER A 62 -6.58 1.74 -6.61
C SER A 62 -7.28 3.10 -6.56
N ILE A 63 -6.80 4.05 -5.75
CA ILE A 63 -7.25 5.45 -5.76
C ILE A 63 -7.07 6.05 -7.17
N ARG A 64 -5.87 5.96 -7.75
CA ARG A 64 -5.60 6.56 -9.07
C ARG A 64 -6.53 5.98 -10.15
N GLN A 65 -6.81 4.68 -10.10
CA GLN A 65 -7.71 4.00 -11.04
C GLN A 65 -9.18 4.43 -10.83
N ALA A 66 -9.65 4.51 -9.58
CA ALA A 66 -11.02 4.95 -9.27
C ALA A 66 -11.28 6.42 -9.64
N PHE A 67 -10.28 7.30 -9.53
CA PHE A 67 -10.41 8.71 -9.90
C PHE A 67 -10.08 9.01 -11.37
N HIS A 68 -9.51 8.05 -12.13
CA HIS A 68 -9.16 8.23 -13.54
C HIS A 68 -10.33 8.74 -14.40
N PRO A 69 -11.60 8.32 -14.19
CA PRO A 69 -12.74 8.84 -14.96
C PRO A 69 -13.19 10.26 -14.56
N ARG A 70 -12.78 10.75 -13.37
CA ARG A 70 -13.35 11.94 -12.72
C ARG A 70 -12.38 13.13 -12.58
N ALA A 71 -11.10 12.99 -12.94
CA ALA A 71 -10.05 13.91 -12.51
C ALA A 71 -9.56 14.92 -13.57
N ASN A 72 -9.83 16.22 -13.33
CA ASN A 72 -8.91 17.31 -13.72
C ASN A 72 -7.79 17.40 -12.66
N GLY A 73 -6.79 16.52 -12.74
CA GLY A 73 -5.39 16.66 -12.24
C GLY A 73 -5.03 16.98 -10.77
N ASP A 74 -5.86 17.65 -9.97
CA ASP A 74 -5.46 18.22 -8.67
C ASP A 74 -5.98 17.48 -7.41
N PRO A 75 -7.21 16.92 -7.36
CA PRO A 75 -7.75 16.31 -6.14
C PRO A 75 -7.04 15.03 -5.70
N VAL A 76 -6.63 14.19 -6.65
CA VAL A 76 -6.02 12.88 -6.38
C VAL A 76 -4.67 13.04 -5.68
N ASN A 77 -3.83 13.97 -6.14
CA ASN A 77 -2.51 14.18 -5.54
C ASN A 77 -2.61 14.67 -4.09
N GLY A 78 -3.62 15.49 -3.77
CA GLY A 78 -3.88 15.92 -2.39
C GLY A 78 -4.24 14.74 -1.48
N VAL A 79 -5.12 13.84 -1.94
CA VAL A 79 -5.52 12.64 -1.19
C VAL A 79 -4.33 11.71 -0.96
N LEU A 80 -3.54 11.43 -2.02
CA LEU A 80 -2.37 10.56 -1.92
C LEU A 80 -1.30 11.13 -0.99
N GLY A 81 -1.05 12.45 -1.06
CA GLY A 81 -0.12 13.11 -0.14
C GLY A 81 -0.59 13.06 1.32
N ALA A 82 -1.90 13.18 1.57
CA ALA A 82 -2.47 13.02 2.90
C ALA A 82 -2.38 11.57 3.41
N LEU A 83 -2.59 10.57 2.55
CA LEU A 83 -2.38 9.15 2.87
C LEU A 83 -0.94 8.86 3.30
N HIS A 84 0.04 9.29 2.51
CA HIS A 84 1.45 9.06 2.84
C HIS A 84 1.83 9.73 4.15
N ARG A 85 1.41 11.00 4.35
CA ARG A 85 1.66 11.73 5.60
C ARG A 85 1.10 10.99 6.81
N ALA A 86 -0.16 10.55 6.77
CA ALA A 86 -0.80 9.86 7.88
C ALA A 86 -0.06 8.56 8.25
N ILE A 87 0.38 7.77 7.26
CA ILE A 87 1.16 6.55 7.50
C ILE A 87 2.51 6.86 8.13
N TYR A 88 3.21 7.89 7.65
CA TYR A 88 4.52 8.28 8.19
C TYR A 88 4.43 8.81 9.62
N GLU A 89 3.44 9.65 9.92
CA GLU A 89 3.16 10.12 11.28
C GLU A 89 2.85 8.95 12.23
N ASP A 90 2.14 7.92 11.76
CA ASP A 90 1.86 6.73 12.56
C ASP A 90 3.08 5.84 12.75
N LEU A 91 3.95 5.72 11.74
CA LEU A 91 5.22 5.01 11.84
C LEU A 91 6.15 5.66 12.89
N GLU A 92 6.22 7.00 12.92
CA GLU A 92 6.96 7.73 13.95
C GLU A 92 6.40 7.45 15.35
N LYS A 93 5.07 7.48 15.53
CA LYS A 93 4.43 7.12 16.82
C LYS A 93 4.70 5.68 17.23
N ARG A 94 4.88 4.78 16.25
CA ARG A 94 5.19 3.34 16.46
C ARG A 94 6.68 3.08 16.64
N GLY A 95 7.52 4.11 16.64
CA GLY A 95 8.93 4.03 17.01
C GLY A 95 9.92 4.03 15.85
N ILE A 96 9.49 4.27 14.61
CA ILE A 96 10.43 4.61 13.54
C ILE A 96 11.07 5.96 13.88
N THR A 97 12.40 6.03 13.88
CA THR A 97 13.10 7.26 14.19
C THR A 97 13.08 8.25 13.02
N ALA A 98 13.23 9.54 13.33
CA ALA A 98 13.36 10.59 12.31
C ALA A 98 14.54 10.37 11.34
N ALA A 99 15.55 9.58 11.74
CA ALA A 99 16.68 9.22 10.87
C ALA A 99 16.36 8.05 9.92
N GLU A 100 15.43 7.16 10.31
CA GLU A 100 15.02 6.01 9.51
C GLU A 100 13.91 6.35 8.52
N LEU A 101 13.05 7.32 8.84
CA LEU A 101 11.91 7.69 8.01
C LEU A 101 12.31 8.07 6.57
N PRO A 102 13.34 8.92 6.31
CA PRO A 102 13.76 9.22 4.95
C PRO A 102 14.26 8.00 4.16
N ILE A 103 14.84 7.02 4.84
CA ILE A 103 15.30 5.77 4.22
C ILE A 103 14.09 4.91 3.82
N PHE A 104 13.06 4.87 4.67
CA PHE A 104 11.80 4.20 4.37
C PHE A 104 11.10 4.87 3.17
N GLU A 105 11.02 6.20 3.13
CA GLU A 105 10.43 6.94 2.00
C GLU A 105 11.14 6.68 0.67
N GLN A 106 12.48 6.66 0.66
CA GLN A 106 13.25 6.30 -0.53
C GLN A 106 12.92 4.88 -1.01
N ARG A 107 12.75 3.96 -0.06
CA ARG A 107 12.38 2.59 -0.36
C ARG A 107 10.96 2.51 -0.93
N VAL A 108 10.00 3.24 -0.37
CA VAL A 108 8.63 3.37 -0.92
C VAL A 108 8.68 3.78 -2.38
N ALA A 109 9.43 4.84 -2.71
CA ALA A 109 9.55 5.34 -4.08
C ALA A 109 10.15 4.30 -5.03
N ALA A 110 11.23 3.61 -4.62
CA ALA A 110 11.85 2.56 -5.44
C ALA A 110 10.89 1.39 -5.69
N ARG A 111 10.20 0.91 -4.64
CA ARG A 111 9.23 -0.19 -4.74
C ARG A 111 8.03 0.17 -5.60
N TYR A 112 7.54 1.40 -5.50
CA TYR A 112 6.43 1.85 -6.34
C TYR A 112 6.79 1.80 -7.82
N PHE A 113 8.02 2.22 -8.17
CA PHE A 113 8.52 2.11 -9.54
C PHE A 113 8.57 0.65 -9.99
N ASP A 114 9.15 -0.23 -9.17
CA ASP A 114 9.25 -1.67 -9.46
C ASP A 114 7.85 -2.29 -9.69
N TYR A 115 6.88 -2.01 -8.80
CA TYR A 115 5.53 -2.55 -8.90
C TYR A 115 4.72 -1.99 -10.07
N HIS A 116 4.88 -0.70 -10.39
CA HIS A 116 4.24 -0.12 -11.56
C HIS A 116 4.73 -0.80 -12.84
N HIS A 117 6.05 -0.89 -13.03
CA HIS A 117 6.63 -1.55 -14.20
C HIS A 117 6.26 -3.04 -14.26
N ALA A 118 6.32 -3.74 -13.13
CA ALA A 118 5.97 -5.16 -13.06
C ALA A 118 4.51 -5.42 -13.46
N LEU A 119 3.58 -4.56 -13.03
CA LEU A 119 2.17 -4.72 -13.39
C LEU A 119 1.88 -4.39 -14.85
N GLU A 120 2.63 -3.48 -15.48
CA GLU A 120 2.51 -3.21 -16.92
C GLU A 120 2.81 -4.45 -17.75
N GLU A 121 3.71 -5.33 -17.27
CA GLU A 121 3.97 -6.62 -17.90
C GLU A 121 2.84 -7.63 -17.62
N SER A 122 2.58 -7.96 -16.35
CA SER A 122 1.45 -8.80 -15.95
C SER A 122 1.22 -8.84 -14.43
N PRO A 123 0.02 -9.23 -13.95
CA PRO A 123 -0.22 -9.48 -12.53
C PRO A 123 0.74 -10.52 -11.92
N GLU A 124 1.15 -11.54 -12.67
CA GLU A 124 2.11 -12.55 -12.21
C GLU A 124 3.53 -11.97 -12.06
N VAL A 125 3.94 -11.03 -12.92
CA VAL A 125 5.21 -10.32 -12.80
C VAL A 125 5.20 -9.42 -11.56
N LEU A 126 4.09 -8.72 -11.30
CA LEU A 126 3.88 -7.98 -10.05
C LEU A 126 4.05 -8.88 -8.82
N GLY A 127 3.34 -10.00 -8.79
CA GLY A 127 3.38 -10.94 -7.66
C GLY A 127 4.79 -11.47 -7.39
N ARG A 128 5.54 -11.82 -8.45
CA ARG A 128 6.95 -12.22 -8.32
C ARG A 128 7.84 -11.10 -7.81
N THR A 129 7.61 -9.87 -8.25
CA THR A 129 8.38 -8.68 -7.82
C THR A 129 8.13 -8.40 -6.33
N ALA A 130 6.87 -8.42 -5.89
CA ALA A 130 6.51 -8.32 -4.47
C ALA A 130 7.15 -9.44 -3.64
N ALA A 131 7.11 -10.67 -4.12
CA ALA A 131 7.67 -11.83 -3.41
C ALA A 131 9.18 -11.72 -3.21
N ARG A 132 9.92 -11.20 -4.20
CA ARG A 132 11.37 -10.95 -4.10
C ARG A 132 11.72 -9.86 -3.09
N HIS A 133 10.88 -8.84 -2.96
CA HIS A 133 11.11 -7.79 -1.96
C HIS A 133 10.77 -8.27 -0.54
N LEU A 134 9.74 -9.10 -0.41
CA LEU A 134 9.26 -9.61 0.87
C LEU A 134 10.15 -10.72 1.45
N GLY A 135 10.63 -11.61 0.59
CA GLY A 135 11.42 -12.79 0.96
C GLY A 135 12.92 -12.62 0.72
N ARG A 136 13.65 -13.72 0.96
CA ARG A 136 15.08 -13.84 0.63
C ARG A 136 15.32 -14.69 -0.62
N SER A 137 14.25 -15.20 -1.22
CA SER A 137 14.34 -16.04 -2.43
C SER A 137 14.39 -15.16 -3.68
N ASP A 138 15.44 -15.35 -4.48
CA ASP A 138 15.56 -14.74 -5.80
C ASP A 138 14.53 -15.32 -6.81
N GLU A 139 14.04 -16.53 -6.53
CA GLU A 139 13.05 -17.27 -7.32
C GLU A 139 11.82 -17.64 -6.47
N PRO A 140 10.85 -16.72 -6.33
CA PRO A 140 9.60 -17.02 -5.65
C PRO A 140 8.76 -18.04 -6.42
N THR A 141 8.01 -18.87 -5.70
CA THR A 141 7.16 -19.89 -6.32
C THR A 141 6.00 -19.24 -7.10
N PRO A 142 5.44 -19.92 -8.12
CA PRO A 142 4.24 -19.45 -8.81
C PRO A 142 3.05 -19.22 -7.86
N GLU A 143 2.94 -20.02 -6.80
CA GLU A 143 1.88 -19.89 -5.81
C GLU A 143 2.04 -18.62 -4.98
N SER A 144 3.24 -18.35 -4.44
CA SER A 144 3.51 -17.12 -3.69
C SER A 144 3.28 -15.87 -4.54
N ALA A 145 3.68 -15.91 -5.81
CA ALA A 145 3.42 -14.82 -6.76
C ALA A 145 1.91 -14.61 -6.98
N ARG A 146 1.14 -15.69 -7.16
CA ARG A 146 -0.31 -15.61 -7.35
C ARG A 146 -1.02 -15.02 -6.12
N ILE A 147 -0.62 -15.44 -4.91
CA ILE A 147 -1.18 -14.93 -3.65
C ILE A 147 -0.99 -13.41 -3.56
N LEU A 148 0.25 -12.94 -3.72
CA LEU A 148 0.55 -11.51 -3.65
C LEU A 148 -0.18 -10.70 -4.73
N ALA A 149 -0.27 -11.23 -5.95
CA ALA A 149 -1.03 -10.59 -7.03
C ALA A 149 -2.54 -10.50 -6.70
N SER A 150 -3.10 -11.53 -6.07
CA SER A 150 -4.51 -11.56 -5.63
C SER A 150 -4.79 -10.46 -4.60
N TRP A 151 -3.93 -10.31 -3.59
CA TRP A 151 -4.11 -9.29 -2.55
C TRP A 151 -4.20 -7.86 -3.11
N ALA A 152 -3.39 -7.52 -4.11
CA ALA A 152 -3.49 -6.19 -4.74
C ALA A 152 -4.82 -5.99 -5.49
N GLN A 153 -5.42 -7.05 -6.01
CA GLN A 153 -6.73 -7.01 -6.68
C GLN A 153 -7.88 -6.97 -5.67
N GLU A 154 -7.77 -7.72 -4.57
CA GLU A 154 -8.79 -7.78 -3.51
C GLU A 154 -8.98 -6.42 -2.81
N ILE A 155 -7.91 -5.62 -2.70
CA ILE A 155 -7.96 -4.24 -2.20
C ILE A 155 -8.73 -3.31 -3.14
N PHE A 156 -8.69 -3.58 -4.46
CA PHE A 156 -9.21 -2.66 -5.46
C PHE A 156 -10.72 -2.49 -5.38
N GLN A 157 -11.49 -3.58 -5.35
CA GLN A 157 -12.94 -3.51 -5.45
C GLN A 157 -13.60 -2.77 -4.26
N PRO A 158 -13.30 -3.11 -2.98
CA PRO A 158 -13.90 -2.41 -1.85
C PRO A 158 -13.54 -0.92 -1.82
N LEU A 159 -12.30 -0.58 -2.19
CA LEU A 159 -11.86 0.81 -2.25
C LEU A 159 -12.54 1.55 -3.41
N GLN A 160 -12.72 0.92 -4.56
CA GLN A 160 -13.44 1.51 -5.68
C GLN A 160 -14.89 1.80 -5.29
N ASP A 161 -15.61 0.83 -4.73
CA ASP A 161 -17.00 0.98 -4.32
C ASP A 161 -17.15 2.15 -3.33
N PHE A 162 -16.27 2.22 -2.31
CA PHE A 162 -16.22 3.32 -1.37
C PHE A 162 -15.97 4.69 -2.03
N LEU A 163 -15.00 4.77 -2.95
CA LEU A 163 -14.66 6.02 -3.63
C LEU A 163 -15.72 6.48 -4.63
N GLU A 164 -16.49 5.55 -5.22
CA GLU A 164 -17.57 5.88 -6.15
C GLU A 164 -18.73 6.60 -5.47
N GLU A 165 -19.03 6.23 -4.22
CA GLU A 165 -20.08 6.81 -3.36
C GLU A 165 -19.71 8.17 -2.76
N LEU A 166 -18.43 8.57 -2.82
CA LEU A 166 -17.92 9.77 -2.19
C LEU A 166 -17.95 11.01 -3.10
N GLU A 167 -18.52 12.10 -2.56
CA GLU A 167 -18.27 13.45 -3.05
C GLU A 167 -17.03 14.06 -2.36
N ILE A 168 -15.99 14.36 -3.15
CA ILE A 168 -14.83 15.11 -2.66
C ILE A 168 -15.17 16.60 -2.68
N ILE A 169 -15.17 17.20 -1.49
CA ILE A 169 -15.40 18.63 -1.34
C ILE A 169 -14.10 19.37 -1.71
N PRO A 170 -14.11 20.34 -2.64
CA PRO A 170 -12.92 21.15 -2.93
C PRO A 170 -12.53 21.98 -1.70
N PRO A 171 -11.23 22.33 -1.54
CA PRO A 171 -10.80 23.20 -0.45
C PRO A 171 -11.55 24.53 -0.51
N GLU A 172 -11.98 25.04 0.65
CA GLU A 172 -12.68 26.33 0.77
C GLU A 172 -11.78 27.43 0.17
N SER A 173 -12.23 28.11 -0.88
CA SER A 173 -11.49 29.25 -1.43
C SER A 173 -11.26 30.27 -0.32
N PRO A 174 -10.04 30.82 -0.16
CA PRO A 174 -9.79 31.84 0.84
C PRO A 174 -10.76 33.00 0.60
N ARG A 175 -11.56 33.35 1.61
CA ARG A 175 -12.48 34.48 1.53
C ARG A 175 -11.66 35.73 1.16
N PRO A 176 -12.04 36.48 0.11
CA PRO A 176 -11.37 37.73 -0.17
C PRO A 176 -11.50 38.63 1.07
N LYS A 177 -10.36 39.18 1.51
CA LYS A 177 -10.29 40.20 2.55
C LYS A 177 -10.92 41.51 2.07
#